data_AF-A0A660PCL8-F1
#
_entry.id   AF-A0A660PCL8-F1
#
_cell.length_a   1.000
_cell.length_b   1.000
_cell.length_c   1.000
_cell.angle_alpha   90.00
_cell.angle_beta   90.00
_cell.angle_gamma   90.00
#
_symmetry.space_group_name_H-M   'P 1'
#
loop_
_entity.id
_entity.type
_entity.pdbx_description
1 polymer ?
#
loop_
_entity_poly.entity_id
_entity_poly.type
_entity_poly.pdbx_seq_one_letter_code
_entity_poly.pdbx_strand_id
1 'polypeptide(L)'
;MKDQLTRLTERTAALGNYNRKYLYIISSNIDKLTAALEQHGKRDMVHLWSYSTEIPGEMDTVLEVSTDTHERLDFLGCYYAIQFLQINLHMVDIVKLELASSSERWRTGKRLMLEAGRMFRNLTKCYMERLLDIFLDKKNAPEFVILGVGTRADQDDIDLGIVYREPGDSDALNRAIGRLSSEMFKKATRLHFHLSEHVGHHNLAATIEEYEEILEKGIYDFVIITEMLGAATILGSSSLFEEFKNRVTNCFYYNTRNKENRYHEGYLRGILGEIHSLLTQMKPPETINPKDDALRPIKSLLSALKLVYGIHKVNAWNIIDDLKVKNPQREQQYNNLEQALSFFELFRHLYQIMVAQDEDISLNEPGIEDMVSTIAEMIGFEKKGVVTAKDFMLVNYYEFLERSIH
;
A
#
# COMPACT_ATOMS: atom_id res chain seq x y z
N MET A 1 29.43 6.38 24.18
CA MET A 1 27.99 6.51 23.84
C MET A 1 27.90 6.30 22.33
N LYS A 2 27.18 5.28 21.83
CA LYS A 2 27.08 5.05 20.36
C LYS A 2 26.35 6.22 19.70
N ASP A 3 26.82 6.65 18.53
CA ASP A 3 26.15 7.67 17.71
C ASP A 3 24.79 7.18 17.21
N GLN A 4 23.94 8.10 16.76
CA GLN A 4 22.54 7.80 16.42
C GLN A 4 22.41 6.91 15.16
N LEU A 5 23.30 7.09 14.18
CA LEU A 5 23.28 6.29 12.97
C LEU A 5 23.65 4.83 13.26
N THR A 6 24.66 4.61 14.11
CA THR A 6 25.02 3.26 14.60
C THR A 6 23.85 2.60 15.32
N ARG A 7 23.11 3.33 16.19
CA ARG A 7 21.93 2.79 16.87
C ARG A 7 20.80 2.43 15.90
N LEU A 8 20.53 3.30 14.92
CA LEU A 8 19.54 3.02 13.89
C LEU A 8 19.93 1.75 13.11
N THR A 9 21.19 1.65 12.71
CA THR A 9 21.74 0.51 11.97
C THR A 9 21.57 -0.80 12.74
N GLU A 10 21.90 -0.82 14.04
CA GLU A 10 21.73 -1.98 14.92
C GLU A 10 20.26 -2.39 15.06
N ARG A 11 19.34 -1.44 15.19
CA ARG A 11 17.89 -1.74 15.25
C ARG A 11 17.37 -2.29 13.93
N THR A 12 17.82 -1.73 12.81
CA THR A 12 17.41 -2.18 11.48
C THR A 12 17.98 -3.53 11.07
N ALA A 13 18.99 -4.05 11.78
CA ALA A 13 19.53 -5.39 11.53
C ALA A 13 18.50 -6.51 11.76
N ALA A 14 17.43 -6.23 12.51
CA ALA A 14 16.30 -7.14 12.68
C ALA A 14 15.28 -7.09 11.53
N LEU A 15 15.46 -6.18 10.56
CA LEU A 15 14.60 -6.02 9.40
C LEU A 15 15.22 -6.70 8.16
N GLY A 16 14.40 -6.94 7.14
CA GLY A 16 14.82 -7.54 5.88
C GLY A 16 15.83 -6.67 5.13
N ASN A 17 16.64 -7.32 4.30
CA ASN A 17 17.79 -6.71 3.62
C ASN A 17 17.44 -5.52 2.69
N TYR A 18 16.21 -5.46 2.18
CA TYR A 18 15.75 -4.36 1.34
C TYR A 18 15.83 -2.98 2.04
N ASN A 19 15.79 -2.96 3.38
CA ASN A 19 15.96 -1.74 4.17
C ASN A 19 17.38 -1.13 4.09
N ARG A 20 18.39 -1.88 3.62
CA ARG A 20 19.78 -1.40 3.48
C ARG A 20 19.90 -0.22 2.52
N LYS A 21 19.02 -0.13 1.51
CA LYS A 21 18.94 1.03 0.62
C LYS A 21 18.75 2.33 1.41
N TYR A 22 17.83 2.33 2.37
CA TYR A 22 17.55 3.51 3.20
C TYR A 22 18.74 3.86 4.09
N LEU A 23 19.39 2.87 4.71
CA LEU A 23 20.62 3.12 5.48
C LEU A 23 21.72 3.75 4.62
N TYR A 24 21.90 3.27 3.39
CA TYR A 24 22.87 3.84 2.45
C TYR A 24 22.55 5.32 2.13
N ILE A 25 21.28 5.62 1.83
CA ILE A 25 20.82 7.00 1.56
C ILE A 25 21.10 7.90 2.76
N ILE A 26 20.79 7.43 3.97
CA ILE A 26 21.01 8.18 5.22
C ILE A 26 22.50 8.42 5.42
N SER A 27 23.33 7.37 5.41
CA SER A 27 24.77 7.47 5.62
C SER A 27 25.46 8.43 4.65
N SER A 28 24.94 8.54 3.42
CA SER A 28 25.52 9.39 2.38
C SER A 28 25.16 10.88 2.53
N ASN A 29 24.10 11.22 3.28
CA ASN A 29 23.51 12.56 3.27
C ASN A 29 23.27 13.17 4.66
N ILE A 30 23.29 12.38 5.73
CA ILE A 30 22.87 12.82 7.06
C ILE A 30 23.77 13.89 7.67
N ASP A 31 25.08 13.80 7.47
CA ASP A 31 26.02 14.79 8.00
C ASP A 31 25.82 16.15 7.33
N LYS A 32 25.65 16.14 5.99
CA LYS A 32 25.38 17.35 5.21
C LYS A 32 24.04 17.98 5.60
N LEU A 33 22.99 17.17 5.72
CA LEU A 33 21.67 17.64 6.16
C LEU A 33 21.73 18.24 7.57
N THR A 34 22.40 17.56 8.51
CA THR A 34 22.55 18.04 9.89
C THR A 34 23.29 19.36 9.94
N ALA A 35 24.42 19.48 9.22
CA ALA A 35 25.19 20.73 9.15
C ALA A 35 24.37 21.87 8.52
N ALA A 36 23.62 21.60 7.45
CA ALA A 36 22.75 22.61 6.82
C ALA A 36 21.64 23.08 7.78
N LEU A 37 21.01 22.16 8.52
CA LEU A 37 20.01 22.50 9.53
C LEU A 37 20.60 23.33 10.68
N GLU A 38 21.81 23.00 11.14
CA GLU A 38 22.51 23.74 12.20
C GLU A 38 22.89 25.15 11.74
N GLN A 39 23.44 25.28 10.52
CA GLN A 39 23.82 26.58 9.95
C GLN A 39 22.63 27.54 9.83
N HIS A 40 21.43 27.01 9.57
CA HIS A 40 20.20 27.79 9.48
C HIS A 40 19.43 27.90 10.80
N GLY A 41 19.94 27.32 11.90
CA GLY A 41 19.29 27.35 13.21
C GLY A 41 17.98 26.56 13.28
N LYS A 42 17.78 25.57 12.39
CA LYS A 42 16.53 24.78 12.26
C LYS A 42 16.69 23.32 12.72
N ARG A 43 17.80 22.98 13.37
CA ARG A 43 18.10 21.60 13.80
C ARG A 43 17.04 21.00 14.71
N ASP A 44 16.48 21.79 15.61
CA ASP A 44 15.45 21.34 16.57
C ASP A 44 14.04 21.32 15.97
N MET A 45 13.87 21.81 14.74
CA MET A 45 12.59 21.78 14.02
C MET A 45 12.38 20.48 13.25
N VAL A 46 13.39 19.60 13.18
CA VAL A 46 13.36 18.35 12.40
C VAL A 46 13.74 17.16 13.26
N HIS A 47 12.87 16.17 13.32
CA HIS A 47 13.05 14.93 14.06
C HIS A 47 13.84 13.91 13.21
N LEU A 48 15.16 14.03 13.21
CA LEU A 48 16.02 13.10 12.46
C LEU A 48 16.16 11.70 13.09
N TRP A 49 15.85 11.53 14.37
CA TRP A 49 16.15 10.28 15.09
C TRP A 49 14.95 9.72 15.87
N SER A 50 13.77 10.27 15.61
CA SER A 50 12.50 9.82 16.15
C SER A 50 11.41 9.93 15.08
N TYR A 51 10.32 9.19 15.28
CA TYR A 51 9.14 9.33 14.45
C TYR A 51 8.54 10.74 14.57
N SER A 52 8.23 11.37 13.43
CA SER A 52 7.57 12.68 13.37
C SER A 52 6.07 12.56 13.13
N THR A 53 5.29 13.39 13.84
CA THR A 53 3.87 13.62 13.55
C THR A 53 3.63 14.80 12.59
N GLU A 54 4.66 15.64 12.35
CA GLU A 54 4.60 16.87 11.55
C GLU A 54 5.39 16.74 10.24
N ILE A 55 5.31 15.57 9.61
CA ILE A 55 6.04 15.22 8.38
C ILE A 55 6.03 16.33 7.31
N PRO A 56 4.89 16.97 6.97
CA PRO A 56 4.86 18.01 5.93
C PRO A 56 5.74 19.22 6.29
N GLY A 57 5.59 19.76 7.51
CA GLY A 57 6.34 20.95 7.95
C GLY A 57 7.83 20.70 8.12
N GLU A 58 8.20 19.49 8.52
CA GLU A 58 9.60 19.08 8.59
C GLU A 58 10.22 18.92 7.20
N MET A 59 9.48 18.36 6.22
CA MET A 59 9.94 18.33 4.83
C MET A 59 10.14 19.74 4.26
N ASP A 60 9.25 20.69 4.57
CA ASP A 60 9.40 22.08 4.15
C ASP A 60 10.66 22.71 4.77
N THR A 61 10.87 22.47 6.07
CA THR A 61 12.08 22.89 6.77
C THR A 61 13.36 22.34 6.12
N VAL A 62 13.35 21.05 5.75
CA VAL A 62 14.45 20.37 5.06
C VAL A 62 14.71 20.98 3.68
N LEU A 63 13.68 21.42 2.97
CA LEU A 63 13.81 22.06 1.67
C LEU A 63 14.28 23.53 1.74
N GLU A 64 14.02 24.21 2.86
CA GLU A 64 14.40 25.60 3.06
C GLU A 64 15.89 25.81 3.35
N VAL A 65 16.60 24.76 3.79
CA VAL A 65 18.03 24.87 4.18
C VAL A 65 19.01 24.72 3.01
N SER A 66 18.53 24.53 1.79
CA SER A 66 19.35 24.61 0.57
C SER A 66 18.57 25.26 -0.58
N THR A 67 19.28 26.06 -1.38
CA THR A 67 18.77 26.63 -2.63
C THR A 67 19.14 25.77 -3.84
N ASP A 68 20.06 24.82 -3.69
CA ASP A 68 20.46 23.92 -4.77
C ASP A 68 19.43 22.80 -4.94
N THR A 69 18.97 22.60 -6.18
CA THR A 69 17.93 21.59 -6.45
C THR A 69 18.41 20.18 -6.14
N HIS A 70 19.68 19.86 -6.40
CA HIS A 70 20.21 18.52 -6.18
C HIS A 70 20.33 18.21 -4.69
N GLU A 71 20.87 19.14 -3.91
CA GLU A 71 20.92 19.03 -2.45
C GLU A 71 19.53 18.93 -1.83
N ARG A 72 18.56 19.70 -2.30
CA ARG A 72 17.16 19.60 -1.83
C ARG A 72 16.59 18.20 -2.03
N LEU A 73 16.85 17.57 -3.17
CA LEU A 73 16.40 16.20 -3.45
C LEU A 73 17.11 15.18 -2.55
N ASP A 74 18.42 15.32 -2.35
CA ASP A 74 19.19 14.45 -1.48
C ASP A 74 18.77 14.56 -0.01
N PHE A 75 18.53 15.78 0.47
CA PHE A 75 18.05 16.05 1.82
C PHE A 75 16.63 15.53 2.05
N LEU A 76 15.73 15.76 1.10
CA LEU A 76 14.36 15.26 1.18
C LEU A 76 14.33 13.72 1.15
N GLY A 77 15.14 13.09 0.29
CA GLY A 77 15.29 11.64 0.23
C GLY A 77 15.91 11.05 1.51
N CYS A 78 16.88 11.75 2.11
CA CYS A 78 17.46 11.38 3.40
C CYS A 78 16.41 11.41 4.52
N TYR A 79 15.63 12.49 4.61
CA TYR A 79 14.56 12.62 5.58
C TYR A 79 13.48 11.54 5.39
N TYR A 80 13.06 11.27 4.15
CA TYR A 80 12.12 10.17 3.84
C TYR A 80 12.66 8.82 4.34
N ALA A 81 13.91 8.49 4.02
CA ALA A 81 14.53 7.23 4.41
C ALA A 81 14.58 7.06 5.94
N ILE A 82 14.89 8.11 6.68
CA ILE A 82 14.85 8.13 8.15
C ILE A 82 13.44 7.81 8.64
N GLN A 83 12.45 8.58 8.22
CA GLN A 83 11.08 8.43 8.71
C GLN A 83 10.50 7.07 8.33
N PHE A 84 10.78 6.56 7.14
CA PHE A 84 10.35 5.23 6.70
C PHE A 84 10.90 4.13 7.62
N LEU A 85 12.20 4.14 7.93
CA LEU A 85 12.78 3.17 8.85
C LEU A 85 12.21 3.28 10.27
N GLN A 86 11.98 4.50 10.75
CA GLN A 86 11.38 4.73 12.08
C GLN A 86 9.94 4.19 12.13
N ILE A 87 9.14 4.38 11.07
CA ILE A 87 7.79 3.81 10.97
C ILE A 87 7.84 2.28 11.06
N ASN A 88 8.70 1.62 10.27
CA ASN A 88 8.78 0.16 10.26
C ASN A 88 9.24 -0.39 11.62
N LEU A 89 10.26 0.21 12.23
CA LEU A 89 10.73 -0.18 13.56
C LEU A 89 9.64 0.03 14.63
N HIS A 90 8.94 1.15 14.57
CA HIS A 90 7.84 1.44 15.49
C HIS A 90 6.70 0.43 15.36
N MET A 91 6.35 0.04 14.12
CA MET A 91 5.33 -0.98 13.89
C MET A 91 5.73 -2.34 14.46
N VAL A 92 6.97 -2.77 14.26
CA VAL A 92 7.50 -4.02 14.84
C VAL A 92 7.42 -4.00 16.38
N ASP A 93 7.80 -2.87 16.99
CA ASP A 93 7.76 -2.71 18.44
C ASP A 93 6.33 -2.73 18.99
N ILE A 94 5.38 -2.05 18.33
CA ILE A 94 3.97 -2.05 18.75
C ILE A 94 3.37 -3.46 18.62
N VAL A 95 3.60 -4.14 17.50
CA VAL A 95 3.10 -5.50 17.25
C VAL A 95 3.55 -6.43 18.38
N LYS A 96 4.84 -6.41 18.73
CA LYS A 96 5.40 -7.22 19.83
C LYS A 96 4.74 -6.95 21.18
N LEU A 97 4.42 -5.69 21.48
CA LEU A 97 3.84 -5.30 22.76
C LEU A 97 2.34 -5.60 22.83
N GLU A 98 1.59 -5.24 21.79
CA GLU A 98 0.12 -5.30 21.80
C GLU A 98 -0.43 -6.69 21.51
N LEU A 99 0.18 -7.46 20.60
CA LEU A 99 -0.34 -8.79 20.25
C LEU A 99 0.05 -9.86 21.28
N ALA A 100 1.17 -9.69 21.97
CA ALA A 100 1.55 -10.56 23.08
C ALA A 100 0.57 -10.46 24.27
N SER A 101 -0.15 -9.34 24.41
CA SER A 101 -1.01 -9.06 25.57
C SER A 101 -2.51 -9.07 25.26
N SER A 102 -2.92 -9.20 23.99
CA SER A 102 -4.32 -9.05 23.56
C SER A 102 -5.07 -10.38 23.48
N SER A 103 -6.25 -10.43 24.11
CA SER A 103 -7.24 -11.50 23.92
C SER A 103 -7.98 -11.41 22.58
N GLU A 104 -8.01 -10.23 21.96
CA GLU A 104 -8.64 -9.96 20.65
C GLU A 104 -7.58 -9.67 19.58
N ARG A 105 -6.71 -10.65 19.32
CA ARG A 105 -5.54 -10.53 18.42
C ARG A 105 -5.90 -9.97 17.04
N TRP A 106 -6.99 -10.43 16.44
CA TRP A 106 -7.36 -10.05 15.07
C TRP A 106 -7.89 -8.63 14.97
N ARG A 107 -8.64 -8.18 15.97
CA ARG A 107 -9.09 -6.78 16.05
C ARG A 107 -7.90 -5.84 16.25
N THR A 108 -6.94 -6.28 17.06
CA THR A 108 -5.67 -5.58 17.26
C THR A 108 -4.89 -5.52 15.95
N GLY A 109 -4.77 -6.64 15.22
CA GLY A 109 -4.17 -6.71 13.88
C GLY A 109 -4.81 -5.75 12.88
N LYS A 110 -6.16 -5.70 12.77
CA LYS A 110 -6.89 -4.73 11.93
C LYS A 110 -6.47 -3.30 12.24
N ARG A 111 -6.46 -2.91 13.53
CA ARG A 111 -6.09 -1.56 13.96
C ARG A 111 -4.65 -1.22 13.53
N LEU A 112 -3.71 -2.13 13.78
CA LEU A 112 -2.30 -1.94 13.45
C LEU A 112 -2.07 -1.81 11.95
N MET A 113 -2.75 -2.60 11.13
CA MET A 113 -2.63 -2.51 9.66
C MET A 113 -3.23 -1.24 9.08
N LEU A 114 -4.36 -0.77 9.65
CA LEU A 114 -4.93 0.52 9.28
C LEU A 114 -3.98 1.68 9.62
N GLU A 115 -3.30 1.60 10.78
CA GLU A 115 -2.33 2.59 11.24
C GLU A 115 -1.03 2.59 10.42
N ALA A 116 -0.35 1.45 10.29
CA ALA A 116 0.84 1.28 9.44
C ALA A 116 0.58 1.84 8.04
N GLY A 117 -0.59 1.46 7.52
CA GLY A 117 -1.10 1.97 6.28
C GLY A 117 -1.27 3.49 6.24
N ARG A 118 -1.92 4.10 7.24
CA ARG A 118 -2.11 5.56 7.30
C ARG A 118 -0.76 6.28 7.32
N MET A 119 0.19 5.81 8.12
CA MET A 119 1.53 6.40 8.27
C MET A 119 2.31 6.36 6.94
N PHE A 120 2.38 5.19 6.30
CA PHE A 120 3.06 5.04 5.02
C PHE A 120 2.46 5.93 3.92
N ARG A 121 1.13 5.97 3.79
CA ARG A 121 0.46 6.86 2.82
C ARG A 121 0.76 8.32 3.08
N ASN A 122 0.76 8.74 4.34
CA ASN A 122 1.03 10.13 4.68
C ASN A 122 2.46 10.51 4.30
N LEU A 123 3.46 9.71 4.70
CA LEU A 123 4.86 9.94 4.38
C LEU A 123 5.07 10.02 2.86
N THR A 124 4.56 9.04 2.12
CA THR A 124 4.72 8.99 0.66
C THR A 124 3.98 10.11 -0.04
N LYS A 125 2.74 10.43 0.38
CA LYS A 125 2.00 11.58 -0.17
C LYS A 125 2.78 12.87 -0.01
N CYS A 126 3.27 13.16 1.20
CA CYS A 126 4.02 14.40 1.46
C CYS A 126 5.30 14.48 0.64
N TYR A 127 6.03 13.36 0.54
CA TYR A 127 7.23 13.29 -0.29
C TYR A 127 6.92 13.55 -1.78
N MET A 128 5.92 12.86 -2.34
CA MET A 128 5.48 13.05 -3.72
C MET A 128 5.04 14.50 -3.99
N GLU A 129 4.30 15.11 -3.08
CA GLU A 129 3.84 16.50 -3.20
C GLU A 129 5.02 17.47 -3.26
N ARG A 130 6.03 17.31 -2.39
CA ARG A 130 7.23 18.16 -2.40
C ARG A 130 8.10 17.95 -3.64
N LEU A 131 8.19 16.72 -4.15
CA LEU A 131 8.85 16.45 -5.42
C LEU A 131 8.14 17.15 -6.59
N LEU A 132 6.80 17.12 -6.63
CA LEU A 132 6.05 17.85 -7.64
C LEU A 132 6.24 19.36 -7.52
N ASP A 133 6.30 19.91 -6.31
CA ASP A 133 6.58 21.33 -6.09
C ASP A 133 7.94 21.77 -6.64
N ILE A 134 8.91 20.85 -6.71
CA ILE A 134 10.23 21.08 -7.30
C ILE A 134 10.20 20.93 -8.83
N PHE A 135 9.40 20.00 -9.36
CA PHE A 135 9.46 19.60 -10.78
C PHE A 135 8.41 20.24 -11.68
N LEU A 136 7.29 20.67 -11.13
CA LEU A 136 6.12 21.12 -11.87
C LEU A 136 5.84 22.60 -11.62
N ASP A 137 5.82 23.38 -12.69
CA ASP A 137 5.31 24.75 -12.63
C ASP A 137 3.77 24.73 -12.55
N LYS A 138 3.25 24.95 -11.34
CA LYS A 138 1.81 24.93 -11.06
C LYS A 138 1.00 25.95 -11.88
N LYS A 139 1.62 26.98 -12.45
CA LYS A 139 0.89 28.00 -13.24
C LYS A 139 0.40 27.48 -14.58
N ASN A 140 1.16 26.56 -15.19
CA ASN A 140 0.92 26.04 -16.54
C ASN A 140 0.49 24.57 -16.55
N ALA A 141 0.55 23.90 -15.39
CA ALA A 141 0.15 22.52 -15.24
C ALA A 141 -1.37 22.36 -15.49
N PRO A 142 -1.80 21.30 -16.19
CA PRO A 142 -3.21 20.94 -16.26
C PRO A 142 -3.73 20.61 -14.85
N GLU A 143 -5.05 20.66 -14.68
CA GLU A 143 -5.67 20.08 -13.48
C GLU A 143 -5.44 18.56 -13.51
N PHE A 144 -4.94 17.98 -12.41
CA PHE A 144 -4.65 16.55 -12.33
C PHE A 144 -4.98 15.98 -10.97
N VAL A 145 -5.11 14.65 -10.93
CA VAL A 145 -5.20 13.85 -9.71
C VAL A 145 -4.35 12.60 -9.85
N ILE A 146 -3.58 12.30 -8.80
CA ILE A 146 -2.84 11.05 -8.67
C ILE A 146 -3.62 10.13 -7.76
N LEU A 147 -3.93 8.94 -8.27
CA LEU A 147 -4.71 7.91 -7.63
C LEU A 147 -3.77 6.75 -7.25
N GLY A 148 -3.88 6.25 -6.03
CA GLY A 148 -3.35 4.94 -5.67
C GLY A 148 -4.33 3.89 -6.18
N VAL A 149 -3.82 2.94 -6.93
CA VAL A 149 -4.62 1.83 -7.51
C VAL A 149 -4.11 0.51 -6.94
N GLY A 150 -4.83 -0.58 -7.22
CA GLY A 150 -4.47 -1.89 -6.69
C GLY A 150 -4.89 -2.16 -5.25
N THR A 151 -4.69 -3.41 -4.83
CA THR A 151 -4.97 -3.85 -3.47
C THR A 151 -3.75 -3.62 -2.61
N ARG A 152 -3.85 -2.79 -1.57
CA ARG A 152 -2.78 -2.68 -0.55
C ARG A 152 -2.37 -4.04 -0.05
N ALA A 153 -1.19 -4.48 -0.45
CA ALA A 153 -0.44 -5.58 0.15
C ALA A 153 1.02 -5.60 -0.33
N ASP A 154 1.36 -4.92 -1.44
CA ASP A 154 2.74 -4.85 -1.91
C ASP A 154 3.39 -3.57 -1.34
N GLN A 155 4.30 -3.71 -0.37
CA GLN A 155 5.16 -2.59 0.07
C GLN A 155 6.28 -2.28 -0.95
N ASP A 156 6.36 -3.09 -1.99
CA ASP A 156 7.46 -3.13 -2.94
C ASP A 156 7.30 -2.01 -3.95
N ASP A 157 6.06 -1.79 -4.38
CA ASP A 157 5.67 -0.85 -5.42
C ASP A 157 4.36 -0.14 -5.06
N ILE A 158 4.21 1.11 -5.50
CA ILE A 158 2.95 1.86 -5.40
C ILE A 158 2.36 1.95 -6.79
N ASP A 159 1.27 1.23 -7.01
CA ASP A 159 0.51 1.34 -8.24
C ASP A 159 -0.24 2.67 -8.29
N LEU A 160 -0.09 3.38 -9.40
CA LEU A 160 -0.66 4.69 -9.65
C LEU A 160 -1.52 4.71 -10.92
N GLY A 161 -2.59 5.49 -10.85
CA GLY A 161 -3.28 6.04 -12.01
C GLY A 161 -3.23 7.56 -11.95
N ILE A 162 -2.92 8.21 -13.06
CA ILE A 162 -2.88 9.67 -13.13
C ILE A 162 -3.93 10.13 -14.14
N VAL A 163 -4.88 10.91 -13.64
CA VAL A 163 -5.95 11.50 -14.44
C VAL A 163 -5.71 12.99 -14.55
N TYR A 164 -5.76 13.54 -15.76
CA TYR A 164 -5.65 14.98 -15.99
C TYR A 164 -6.77 15.52 -16.87
N ARG A 165 -6.94 16.84 -16.87
CA ARG A 165 -7.94 17.55 -17.67
C ARG A 165 -7.28 18.65 -18.50
N GLU A 166 -7.72 18.77 -19.75
CA GLU A 166 -7.42 19.92 -20.60
C GLU A 166 -8.27 21.15 -20.25
N PRO A 167 -7.80 22.39 -20.51
CA PRO A 167 -6.52 22.75 -21.12
C PRO A 167 -5.35 22.73 -20.12
N GLY A 168 -4.13 22.50 -20.61
CA GLY A 168 -2.88 22.62 -19.85
C GLY A 168 -1.71 21.95 -20.55
N ASP A 169 -0.48 22.16 -20.05
CA ASP A 169 0.72 21.51 -20.60
C ASP A 169 0.86 20.07 -20.08
N SER A 170 0.22 19.13 -20.79
CA SER A 170 0.28 17.69 -20.47
C SER A 170 1.70 17.12 -20.60
N ASP A 171 2.54 17.67 -21.47
CA ASP A 171 3.94 17.27 -21.62
C ASP A 171 4.77 17.69 -20.39
N ALA A 172 4.52 18.88 -19.83
CA ALA A 172 5.15 19.31 -18.59
C ALA A 172 4.74 18.41 -17.42
N LEU A 173 3.46 18.03 -17.33
CA LEU A 173 3.00 17.06 -16.34
C LEU A 173 3.74 15.72 -16.50
N ASN A 174 3.75 15.13 -17.70
CA ASN A 174 4.44 13.86 -17.96
C ASN A 174 5.94 13.93 -17.60
N ARG A 175 6.64 15.01 -17.95
CA ARG A 175 8.05 15.22 -17.55
C ARG A 175 8.22 15.29 -16.04
N ALA A 176 7.35 16.01 -15.34
CA ALA A 176 7.40 16.12 -13.88
C ALA A 176 7.15 14.76 -13.20
N ILE A 177 6.17 13.99 -13.69
CA ILE A 177 5.88 12.64 -13.21
C ILE A 177 7.06 11.68 -13.48
N GLY A 178 7.70 11.76 -14.65
CA GLY A 178 8.90 10.98 -14.94
C GLY A 178 10.07 11.27 -13.99
N ARG A 179 10.28 12.54 -13.64
CA ARG A 179 11.28 12.95 -12.63
C ARG A 179 10.90 12.49 -11.23
N LEU A 180 9.62 12.60 -10.86
CA LEU A 180 9.11 12.10 -9.60
C LEU A 180 9.32 10.59 -9.48
N SER A 181 8.97 9.81 -10.51
CA SER A 181 9.19 8.37 -10.56
C SER A 181 10.67 8.01 -10.38
N SER A 182 11.56 8.76 -11.04
CA SER A 182 13.00 8.57 -10.90
C SER A 182 13.50 8.79 -9.47
N GLU A 183 13.03 9.84 -8.79
CA GLU A 183 13.40 10.11 -7.40
C GLU A 183 12.77 9.13 -6.41
N MET A 184 11.53 8.70 -6.66
CA MET A 184 10.88 7.63 -5.90
C MET A 184 11.67 6.32 -6.02
N PHE A 185 12.04 5.92 -7.23
CA PHE A 185 12.85 4.73 -7.47
C PHE A 185 14.22 4.81 -6.77
N LYS A 186 14.90 5.96 -6.80
CA LYS A 186 16.22 6.11 -6.18
C LYS A 186 16.16 6.16 -4.65
N LYS A 187 15.18 6.86 -4.08
CA LYS A 187 15.21 7.29 -2.67
C LYS A 187 14.07 6.74 -1.80
N ALA A 188 13.02 6.19 -2.41
CA ALA A 188 11.79 5.73 -1.74
C ALA A 188 11.30 4.38 -2.31
N THR A 189 10.02 4.08 -2.14
CA THR A 189 9.30 2.98 -2.81
C THR A 189 9.11 3.30 -4.29
N ARG A 190 9.22 2.29 -5.16
CA ARG A 190 9.07 2.46 -6.61
C ARG A 190 7.59 2.69 -6.97
N LEU A 191 7.37 3.41 -8.07
CA LEU A 191 6.05 3.67 -8.62
C LEU A 191 5.80 2.82 -9.86
N HIS A 192 4.58 2.32 -9.99
CA HIS A 192 4.11 1.55 -11.14
C HIS A 192 2.89 2.24 -11.74
N PHE A 193 2.90 2.53 -13.04
CA PHE A 193 1.85 3.33 -13.70
C PHE A 193 0.77 2.44 -14.32
N HIS A 194 0.29 1.45 -13.57
CA HIS A 194 -0.52 0.35 -14.09
C HIS A 194 -1.75 0.83 -14.87
N LEU A 195 -2.53 1.79 -14.35
CA LEU A 195 -3.69 2.30 -15.08
C LEU A 195 -3.31 3.11 -16.32
N SER A 196 -2.27 3.95 -16.23
CA SER A 196 -1.94 4.87 -17.32
C SER A 196 -1.19 4.18 -18.47
N GLU A 197 -0.42 3.12 -18.20
CA GLU A 197 0.25 2.30 -19.22
C GLU A 197 -0.74 1.53 -20.10
N HIS A 198 -1.89 1.13 -19.55
CA HIS A 198 -2.92 0.40 -20.30
C HIS A 198 -3.94 1.32 -20.97
N VAL A 199 -4.04 2.58 -20.52
CA VAL A 199 -5.13 3.48 -20.92
C VAL A 199 -4.70 4.69 -21.74
N GLY A 200 -3.60 5.34 -21.38
CA GLY A 200 -3.22 6.62 -21.97
C GLY A 200 -2.55 6.47 -23.34
N HIS A 201 -2.81 7.43 -24.23
CA HIS A 201 -1.91 7.70 -25.36
C HIS A 201 -0.56 8.27 -24.88
N HIS A 202 -0.52 8.81 -23.65
CA HIS A 202 0.67 9.30 -22.98
C HIS A 202 1.09 8.32 -21.87
N ASN A 203 2.36 7.90 -21.88
CA ASN A 203 2.85 6.75 -21.10
C ASN A 203 2.64 6.84 -19.57
N LEU A 204 2.33 8.01 -18.98
CA LEU A 204 2.29 8.21 -17.52
C LEU A 204 0.99 8.86 -17.01
N ALA A 205 0.10 9.35 -17.87
CA ALA A 205 -1.14 10.02 -17.48
C ALA A 205 -2.21 9.92 -18.58
N ALA A 206 -3.49 9.90 -18.19
CA ALA A 206 -4.61 9.78 -19.13
C ALA A 206 -5.76 10.76 -18.80
N THR A 207 -6.59 11.10 -19.79
CA THR A 207 -7.83 11.87 -19.61
C THR A 207 -9.00 10.95 -19.27
N ILE A 208 -10.09 11.51 -18.74
CA ILE A 208 -11.31 10.73 -18.47
C ILE A 208 -11.89 10.14 -19.77
N GLU A 209 -11.79 10.89 -20.86
CA GLU A 209 -12.24 10.50 -22.19
C GLU A 209 -11.49 9.25 -22.71
N GLU A 210 -10.18 9.13 -22.46
CA GLU A 210 -9.41 7.94 -22.81
C GLU A 210 -9.89 6.69 -22.03
N TYR A 211 -10.26 6.84 -20.75
CA TYR A 211 -10.86 5.74 -19.98
C TYR A 211 -12.23 5.34 -20.54
N GLU A 212 -13.08 6.30 -20.90
CA GLU A 212 -14.39 6.03 -21.50
C GLU A 212 -14.24 5.30 -22.85
N GLU A 213 -13.30 5.72 -23.70
CA GLU A 213 -13.07 5.09 -25.00
C GLU A 213 -12.69 3.61 -24.87
N ILE A 214 -11.87 3.26 -23.88
CA ILE A 214 -11.51 1.86 -23.60
C ILE A 214 -12.73 1.07 -23.14
N LEU A 215 -13.54 1.65 -22.25
CA LEU A 215 -14.78 1.04 -21.78
C LEU A 215 -15.82 0.85 -22.90
N GLU A 216 -15.83 1.72 -23.91
CA GLU A 216 -16.72 1.60 -25.06
C GLU A 216 -16.25 0.52 -26.04
N LYS A 217 -14.94 0.44 -26.29
CA LYS A 217 -14.35 -0.53 -27.22
C LYS A 217 -14.34 -1.97 -26.69
N GLY A 218 -14.59 -2.17 -25.40
CA GLY A 218 -14.53 -3.51 -24.79
C GLY A 218 -13.10 -4.06 -24.64
N ILE A 219 -12.08 -3.19 -24.74
CA ILE A 219 -10.67 -3.56 -24.70
C ILE A 219 -10.18 -3.48 -23.25
N TYR A 220 -10.78 -4.27 -22.34
CA TYR A 220 -10.40 -4.27 -20.94
C TYR A 220 -10.63 -5.63 -20.28
N ASP A 221 -9.73 -5.96 -19.37
CA ASP A 221 -9.84 -7.10 -18.45
C ASP A 221 -10.52 -6.63 -17.13
N PHE A 222 -11.15 -7.54 -16.41
CA PHE A 222 -11.60 -7.34 -15.04
C PHE A 222 -10.47 -6.86 -14.11
N VAL A 223 -9.20 -7.14 -14.40
CA VAL A 223 -8.03 -6.65 -13.65
C VAL A 223 -7.98 -5.11 -13.69
N ILE A 224 -7.97 -4.52 -14.89
CA ILE A 224 -7.94 -3.05 -15.06
C ILE A 224 -9.17 -2.42 -14.41
N ILE A 225 -10.35 -3.05 -14.55
CA ILE A 225 -11.56 -2.57 -13.88
C ILE A 225 -11.42 -2.62 -12.35
N THR A 226 -10.85 -3.69 -11.81
CA THR A 226 -10.64 -3.83 -10.36
C THR A 226 -9.75 -2.72 -9.83
N GLU A 227 -8.72 -2.33 -10.58
CA GLU A 227 -7.87 -1.20 -10.24
C GLU A 227 -8.60 0.14 -10.30
N MET A 228 -9.38 0.39 -11.36
CA MET A 228 -10.21 1.59 -11.47
C MET A 228 -11.21 1.69 -10.32
N LEU A 229 -11.84 0.57 -9.95
CA LEU A 229 -12.76 0.48 -8.82
C LEU A 229 -12.07 0.62 -7.47
N GLY A 230 -10.79 0.24 -7.38
CA GLY A 230 -9.95 0.36 -6.19
C GLY A 230 -9.31 1.74 -6.02
N ALA A 231 -9.39 2.59 -7.04
CA ALA A 231 -8.70 3.87 -7.07
C ALA A 231 -9.09 4.79 -5.91
N ALA A 232 -8.09 5.40 -5.27
CA ALA A 232 -8.28 6.42 -4.25
C ALA A 232 -7.25 7.54 -4.37
N THR A 233 -7.67 8.77 -4.10
CA THR A 233 -6.80 9.95 -4.20
C THR A 233 -5.59 9.85 -3.27
N ILE A 234 -4.40 10.04 -3.84
CA ILE A 234 -3.17 10.33 -3.10
C ILE A 234 -3.03 11.85 -2.98
N LEU A 235 -3.03 12.56 -4.11
CA LEU A 235 -2.92 14.02 -4.18
C LEU A 235 -3.59 14.58 -5.44
N GLY A 236 -3.83 15.89 -5.48
CA GLY A 236 -4.44 16.59 -6.62
C GLY A 236 -5.94 16.85 -6.46
N SER A 237 -6.64 17.06 -7.57
CA SER A 237 -8.00 17.58 -7.62
C SER A 237 -9.07 16.56 -7.16
N SER A 238 -9.81 16.91 -6.11
CA SER A 238 -10.97 16.13 -5.67
C SER A 238 -12.13 16.20 -6.65
N SER A 239 -12.37 17.36 -7.30
CA SER A 239 -13.43 17.51 -8.30
C SER A 239 -13.19 16.63 -9.52
N LEU A 240 -11.94 16.55 -9.98
CA LEU A 240 -11.57 15.68 -11.10
C LEU A 240 -11.76 14.20 -10.74
N PHE A 241 -11.42 13.81 -9.51
CA PHE A 241 -11.64 12.43 -9.05
C PHE A 241 -13.13 12.07 -8.93
N GLU A 242 -13.98 12.98 -8.44
CA GLU A 242 -15.43 12.75 -8.40
C GLU A 242 -16.01 12.59 -9.82
N GLU A 243 -15.52 13.39 -10.78
CA GLU A 243 -15.92 13.24 -12.17
C GLU A 243 -15.47 11.90 -12.75
N PHE A 244 -14.21 11.50 -12.53
CA PHE A 244 -13.69 10.19 -12.93
C PHE A 244 -14.57 9.07 -12.38
N LYS A 245 -14.93 9.10 -11.09
CA LYS A 245 -15.82 8.09 -10.52
C LYS A 245 -17.18 8.05 -11.22
N ASN A 246 -17.76 9.22 -11.48
CA ASN A 246 -19.09 9.34 -12.07
C ASN A 246 -19.14 8.82 -13.51
N ARG A 247 -18.12 9.11 -14.30
CA ARG A 247 -18.04 8.77 -15.73
C ARG A 247 -17.51 7.36 -15.96
N VAL A 248 -16.50 6.93 -15.20
CA VAL A 248 -15.76 5.69 -15.45
C VAL A 248 -16.21 4.54 -14.54
N THR A 249 -16.33 4.77 -13.23
CA THR A 249 -16.51 3.66 -12.28
C THR A 249 -17.97 3.35 -11.92
N ASN A 250 -18.85 4.36 -11.95
CA ASN A 250 -20.24 4.19 -11.50
C ASN A 250 -21.05 3.23 -12.39
N CYS A 251 -20.64 3.04 -13.65
CA CYS A 251 -21.30 2.12 -14.56
C CYS A 251 -21.21 0.65 -14.12
N PHE A 252 -20.25 0.28 -13.26
CA PHE A 252 -20.08 -1.09 -12.76
C PHE A 252 -20.95 -1.42 -11.54
N TYR A 253 -21.54 -0.43 -10.88
CA TYR A 253 -22.35 -0.66 -9.70
C TYR A 253 -23.76 -1.15 -10.08
N TYR A 254 -24.35 -1.96 -9.20
CA TYR A 254 -25.71 -2.44 -9.40
C TYR A 254 -26.69 -1.27 -9.46
N ASN A 255 -27.52 -1.24 -10.51
CA ASN A 255 -28.53 -0.20 -10.73
C ASN A 255 -29.90 -0.84 -10.93
N THR A 256 -30.82 -0.59 -9.99
CA THR A 256 -32.19 -1.12 -10.05
C THR A 256 -32.99 -0.65 -11.26
N ARG A 257 -32.61 0.48 -11.87
CA ARG A 257 -33.26 1.04 -13.07
C ARG A 257 -32.73 0.45 -14.37
N ASN A 258 -31.53 -0.12 -14.37
CA ASN A 258 -30.93 -0.77 -15.54
C ASN A 258 -30.63 -2.24 -15.23
N LYS A 259 -31.62 -3.10 -15.47
CA LYS A 259 -31.49 -4.54 -15.22
C LYS A 259 -30.51 -5.24 -16.18
N GLU A 260 -30.20 -4.63 -17.32
CA GLU A 260 -29.29 -5.16 -18.35
C GLU A 260 -27.95 -4.41 -18.34
N ASN A 261 -27.39 -4.19 -17.15
CA ASN A 261 -26.10 -3.52 -17.02
C ASN A 261 -24.95 -4.48 -17.41
N ARG A 262 -24.59 -4.45 -18.70
CA ARG A 262 -23.49 -5.26 -19.27
C ARG A 262 -22.15 -5.08 -18.54
N TYR A 263 -21.85 -3.87 -18.05
CA TYR A 263 -20.59 -3.58 -17.37
C TYR A 263 -20.53 -4.29 -16.01
N HIS A 264 -21.62 -4.20 -15.25
CA HIS A 264 -21.78 -4.89 -13.99
C HIS A 264 -21.68 -6.41 -14.15
N GLU A 265 -22.44 -6.97 -15.09
CA GLU A 265 -22.45 -8.43 -15.32
C GLU A 265 -21.11 -8.95 -15.83
N GLY A 266 -20.51 -8.27 -16.81
CA GLY A 266 -19.22 -8.65 -17.39
C GLY A 266 -18.10 -8.66 -16.35
N TYR A 267 -18.05 -7.64 -15.49
CA TYR A 267 -17.08 -7.59 -14.40
C TYR A 267 -17.29 -8.73 -13.40
N LEU A 268 -18.53 -8.95 -12.95
CA LEU A 268 -18.83 -10.02 -11.99
C LEU A 268 -18.45 -11.41 -12.53
N ARG A 269 -18.70 -11.68 -13.81
CA ARG A 269 -18.29 -12.94 -14.46
C ARG A 269 -16.77 -13.10 -14.44
N GLY A 270 -16.02 -12.04 -14.77
CA GLY A 270 -14.56 -12.06 -14.75
C GLY A 270 -14.00 -12.35 -13.37
N ILE A 271 -14.40 -11.56 -12.37
CA ILE A 271 -13.84 -11.68 -11.02
C ILE A 271 -14.28 -12.96 -10.29
N LEU A 272 -15.50 -13.45 -10.52
CA LEU A 272 -15.93 -14.75 -9.98
C LEU A 272 -15.19 -15.91 -10.65
N GLY A 273 -14.87 -15.78 -11.95
CA GLY A 273 -14.02 -16.75 -12.66
C GLY A 273 -12.61 -16.81 -12.08
N GLU A 274 -12.02 -15.65 -11.77
CA GLU A 274 -10.71 -15.57 -11.09
C GLU A 274 -10.75 -16.26 -9.71
N ILE A 275 -11.74 -15.92 -8.88
CA ILE A 275 -11.90 -16.54 -7.56
C ILE A 275 -12.00 -18.06 -7.69
N HIS A 276 -12.80 -18.56 -8.63
CA HIS A 276 -12.92 -20.00 -8.85
C HIS A 276 -11.59 -20.64 -9.28
N SER A 277 -10.82 -19.98 -10.14
CA SER A 277 -9.49 -20.45 -10.55
C SER A 277 -8.52 -20.53 -9.36
N LEU A 278 -8.47 -19.49 -8.52
CA LEU A 278 -7.59 -19.44 -7.35
C LEU A 278 -7.93 -20.53 -6.32
N LEU A 279 -9.22 -20.79 -6.12
CA LEU A 279 -9.70 -21.79 -5.16
C LEU A 279 -9.54 -23.24 -5.64
N THR A 280 -9.40 -23.47 -6.95
CA THR A 280 -9.27 -24.81 -7.53
C THR A 280 -7.82 -25.21 -7.84
N GLN A 281 -6.88 -24.26 -7.78
CA GLN A 281 -5.48 -24.52 -8.03
C GLN A 281 -4.86 -25.37 -6.92
N MET A 282 -4.23 -26.50 -7.30
CA MET A 282 -3.44 -27.30 -6.36
C MET A 282 -2.17 -26.54 -5.96
N LYS A 283 -1.90 -26.52 -4.66
CA LYS A 283 -0.74 -25.82 -4.09
C LYS A 283 0.33 -26.82 -3.67
N PRO A 284 1.62 -26.48 -3.84
CA PRO A 284 2.69 -27.31 -3.31
C PRO A 284 2.54 -27.44 -1.79
N PRO A 285 2.72 -28.64 -1.21
CA PRO A 285 2.48 -28.86 0.22
C PRO A 285 3.52 -28.18 1.14
N GLU A 286 4.65 -27.74 0.58
CA GLU A 286 5.78 -27.20 1.33
C GLU A 286 5.90 -25.66 1.21
N THR A 287 4.97 -25.03 0.49
CA THR A 287 4.95 -23.59 0.28
C THR A 287 3.61 -23.00 0.73
N ILE A 288 3.67 -21.79 1.28
CA ILE A 288 2.48 -20.98 1.53
C ILE A 288 2.61 -19.68 0.76
N ASN A 289 1.50 -19.15 0.27
CA ASN A 289 1.46 -17.87 -0.43
C ASN A 289 0.26 -17.06 0.10
N PRO A 290 0.43 -16.23 1.15
CA PRO A 290 -0.68 -15.50 1.76
C PRO A 290 -1.49 -14.65 0.77
N LYS A 291 -0.84 -14.18 -0.30
CA LYS A 291 -1.46 -13.38 -1.37
C LYS A 291 -2.45 -14.20 -2.16
N ASP A 292 -2.00 -15.26 -2.82
CA ASP A 292 -2.85 -16.09 -3.69
C ASP A 292 -3.70 -17.08 -2.90
N ASP A 293 -3.30 -17.40 -1.66
CA ASP A 293 -4.06 -18.28 -0.78
C ASP A 293 -5.31 -17.65 -0.22
N ALA A 294 -5.21 -16.41 0.23
CA ALA A 294 -6.30 -15.77 0.96
C ALA A 294 -6.57 -14.35 0.48
N LEU A 295 -5.56 -13.48 0.46
CA LEU A 295 -5.77 -12.04 0.30
C LEU A 295 -6.42 -11.71 -1.05
N ARG A 296 -5.95 -12.32 -2.14
CA ARG A 296 -6.48 -12.11 -3.48
C ARG A 296 -7.91 -12.65 -3.60
N PRO A 297 -8.23 -13.91 -3.25
CA PRO A 297 -9.63 -14.38 -3.21
C PRO A 297 -10.56 -13.51 -2.35
N ILE A 298 -10.13 -13.15 -1.13
CA ILE A 298 -10.93 -12.33 -0.21
C ILE A 298 -11.18 -10.95 -0.82
N LYS A 299 -10.15 -10.28 -1.33
CA LYS A 299 -10.30 -8.93 -1.91
C LYS A 299 -11.09 -8.96 -3.22
N SER A 300 -10.92 -9.99 -4.05
CA SER A 300 -11.74 -10.18 -5.26
C SER A 300 -13.21 -10.37 -4.90
N LEU A 301 -13.52 -11.16 -3.86
CA LEU A 301 -14.88 -11.31 -3.34
C LEU A 301 -15.45 -9.98 -2.82
N LEU A 302 -14.67 -9.22 -2.05
CA LEU A 302 -15.10 -7.91 -1.55
C LEU A 302 -15.34 -6.91 -2.68
N SER A 303 -14.53 -6.94 -3.74
CA SER A 303 -14.74 -6.13 -4.95
C SER A 303 -16.03 -6.50 -5.66
N ALA A 304 -16.38 -7.79 -5.77
CA ALA A 304 -17.67 -8.20 -6.31
C ALA A 304 -18.84 -7.72 -5.42
N LEU A 305 -18.76 -7.97 -4.11
CA LEU A 305 -19.82 -7.64 -3.17
C LEU A 305 -20.06 -6.13 -3.07
N LYS A 306 -19.00 -5.30 -3.08
CA LYS A 306 -19.17 -3.84 -3.00
C LYS A 306 -19.97 -3.29 -4.17
N LEU A 307 -19.83 -3.86 -5.37
CA LEU A 307 -20.61 -3.46 -6.54
C LEU A 307 -22.08 -3.87 -6.43
N VAL A 308 -22.33 -5.09 -5.96
CA VAL A 308 -23.69 -5.63 -5.75
C VAL A 308 -24.45 -4.80 -4.71
N TYR A 309 -23.77 -4.39 -3.64
CA TYR A 309 -24.39 -3.65 -2.53
C TYR A 309 -24.25 -2.13 -2.63
N GLY A 310 -23.66 -1.59 -3.69
CA GLY A 310 -23.50 -0.14 -3.85
C GLY A 310 -22.62 0.48 -2.77
N ILE A 311 -21.46 -0.12 -2.49
CA ILE A 311 -20.47 0.33 -1.51
C ILE A 311 -19.28 0.92 -2.27
N HIS A 312 -19.10 2.24 -2.17
CA HIS A 312 -18.04 2.97 -2.89
C HIS A 312 -16.72 3.03 -2.14
N LYS A 313 -16.62 2.41 -0.95
CA LYS A 313 -15.37 2.36 -0.19
C LYS A 313 -14.36 1.43 -0.89
N VAL A 314 -13.08 1.74 -0.75
CA VAL A 314 -11.98 0.96 -1.37
C VAL A 314 -11.22 0.09 -0.39
N ASN A 315 -11.21 0.44 0.90
CA ASN A 315 -10.50 -0.33 1.91
C ASN A 315 -11.31 -1.57 2.29
N ALA A 316 -10.70 -2.74 2.22
CA ALA A 316 -11.34 -4.04 2.46
C ALA A 316 -12.07 -4.12 3.82
N TRP A 317 -11.44 -3.66 4.91
CA TRP A 317 -12.12 -3.64 6.22
C TRP A 317 -13.33 -2.71 6.23
N ASN A 318 -13.20 -1.52 5.64
CA ASN A 318 -14.33 -0.59 5.57
C ASN A 318 -15.47 -1.09 4.67
N ILE A 319 -15.16 -1.88 3.63
CA ILE A 319 -16.16 -2.56 2.79
C ILE A 319 -16.89 -3.61 3.64
N ILE A 320 -16.16 -4.42 4.41
CA ILE A 320 -16.74 -5.40 5.33
C ILE A 320 -17.69 -4.73 6.34
N ASP A 321 -17.27 -3.61 6.94
CA ASP A 321 -18.09 -2.87 7.90
C ASP A 321 -19.43 -2.42 7.26
N ASP A 322 -19.41 -1.94 6.02
CA ASP A 322 -20.64 -1.57 5.29
C ASP A 322 -21.47 -2.78 4.85
N LEU A 323 -20.83 -3.91 4.52
CA LEU A 323 -21.52 -5.15 4.17
C LEU A 323 -22.30 -5.72 5.36
N LYS A 324 -21.75 -5.65 6.57
CA LYS A 324 -22.47 -6.07 7.80
C LYS A 324 -23.75 -5.25 8.00
N VAL A 325 -23.73 -3.96 7.68
CA VAL A 325 -24.91 -3.08 7.77
C VAL A 325 -25.91 -3.36 6.64
N LYS A 326 -25.44 -3.53 5.40
CA LYS A 326 -26.31 -3.71 4.22
C LYS A 326 -26.84 -5.13 4.05
N ASN A 327 -26.17 -6.13 4.63
CA ASN A 327 -26.56 -7.53 4.59
C ASN A 327 -26.31 -8.22 5.95
N PRO A 328 -27.10 -7.88 6.99
CA PRO A 328 -26.90 -8.41 8.34
C PRO A 328 -27.09 -9.94 8.43
N GLN A 329 -27.80 -10.55 7.48
CA GLN A 329 -28.00 -12.00 7.43
C GLN A 329 -26.69 -12.78 7.24
N ARG A 330 -25.63 -12.13 6.74
CA ARG A 330 -24.30 -12.71 6.52
C ARG A 330 -23.23 -12.16 7.47
N GLU A 331 -23.63 -11.53 8.58
CA GLU A 331 -22.72 -10.89 9.52
C GLU A 331 -21.62 -11.84 10.02
N GLN A 332 -21.96 -13.10 10.33
CA GLN A 332 -20.99 -14.08 10.79
C GLN A 332 -19.93 -14.40 9.72
N GLN A 333 -20.33 -14.54 8.46
CA GLN A 333 -19.41 -14.75 7.34
C GLN A 333 -18.50 -13.53 7.16
N TYR A 334 -19.03 -12.32 7.30
CA TYR A 334 -18.23 -11.10 7.25
C TYR A 334 -17.26 -10.97 8.43
N ASN A 335 -17.63 -11.43 9.62
CA ASN A 335 -16.73 -11.52 10.77
C ASN A 335 -15.60 -12.52 10.52
N ASN A 336 -15.89 -13.68 9.91
CA ASN A 336 -14.87 -14.67 9.55
C ASN A 336 -13.89 -14.09 8.50
N LEU A 337 -14.41 -13.44 7.45
CA LEU A 337 -13.59 -12.78 6.43
C LEU A 337 -12.72 -11.67 7.02
N GLU A 338 -13.24 -10.88 7.97
CA GLU A 338 -12.47 -9.85 8.65
C GLU A 338 -11.32 -10.43 9.47
N GLN A 339 -11.55 -11.52 10.19
CA GLN A 339 -10.51 -12.19 10.97
C GLN A 339 -9.41 -12.75 10.07
N ALA A 340 -9.80 -13.47 9.02
CA ALA A 340 -8.86 -14.01 8.04
C ALA A 340 -8.05 -12.89 7.38
N LEU A 341 -8.72 -11.86 6.84
CA LEU A 341 -8.06 -10.70 6.24
C LEU A 341 -7.05 -10.07 7.20
N SER A 342 -7.44 -9.86 8.47
CA SER A 342 -6.56 -9.22 9.46
C SER A 342 -5.34 -10.08 9.79
N PHE A 343 -5.51 -11.41 9.85
CA PHE A 343 -4.40 -12.35 10.04
C PHE A 343 -3.43 -12.34 8.85
N PHE A 344 -3.93 -12.55 7.62
CA PHE A 344 -3.08 -12.65 6.44
C PHE A 344 -2.38 -11.32 6.11
N GLU A 345 -3.06 -10.18 6.27
CA GLU A 345 -2.43 -8.85 6.07
C GLU A 345 -1.31 -8.62 7.07
N LEU A 346 -1.54 -8.94 8.36
CA LEU A 346 -0.53 -8.77 9.39
C LEU A 346 0.66 -9.70 9.19
N PHE A 347 0.40 -10.98 8.92
CA PHE A 347 1.45 -11.97 8.67
C PHE A 347 2.31 -11.56 7.47
N ARG A 348 1.66 -11.26 6.34
CA ARG A 348 2.34 -10.83 5.12
C ARG A 348 3.14 -9.55 5.34
N HIS A 349 2.58 -8.57 6.04
CA HIS A 349 3.27 -7.32 6.33
C HIS A 349 4.53 -7.53 7.17
N LEU A 350 4.46 -8.35 8.22
CA LEU A 350 5.63 -8.66 9.05
C LEU A 350 6.68 -9.46 8.28
N TYR A 351 6.25 -10.39 7.44
CA TYR A 351 7.13 -11.16 6.56
C TYR A 351 7.88 -10.23 5.60
N GLN A 352 7.17 -9.34 4.90
CA GLN A 352 7.78 -8.33 4.03
C GLN A 352 8.74 -7.42 4.78
N ILE A 353 8.42 -7.05 6.03
CA ILE A 353 9.28 -6.19 6.83
C ILE A 353 10.58 -6.89 7.27
N MET A 354 10.50 -8.16 7.67
CA MET A 354 11.59 -8.84 8.36
C MET A 354 12.39 -9.81 7.50
N VAL A 355 11.78 -10.37 6.46
CA VAL A 355 12.34 -11.51 5.71
C VAL A 355 12.66 -11.08 4.30
N ALA A 356 11.63 -11.04 3.45
CA ALA A 356 11.76 -10.81 2.02
C ALA A 356 10.46 -10.27 1.46
N GLN A 357 10.58 -9.59 0.32
CA GLN A 357 9.48 -9.11 -0.50
C GLN A 357 8.94 -10.22 -1.44
N ASP A 358 9.35 -11.48 -1.24
CA ASP A 358 8.85 -12.62 -2.00
C ASP A 358 7.48 -13.06 -1.48
N GLU A 359 6.63 -13.54 -2.38
CA GLU A 359 5.26 -13.95 -2.08
C GLU A 359 5.16 -15.47 -1.82
N ASP A 360 6.08 -16.26 -2.40
CA ASP A 360 6.15 -17.70 -2.15
C ASP A 360 7.08 -18.00 -0.98
N ILE A 361 6.51 -18.52 0.11
CA ILE A 361 7.24 -18.82 1.34
C ILE A 361 7.51 -20.32 1.41
N SER A 362 8.76 -20.70 1.15
CA SER A 362 9.22 -22.08 1.27
C SER A 362 9.51 -22.42 2.73
N LEU A 363 8.65 -23.23 3.36
CA LEU A 363 8.73 -23.53 4.80
C LEU A 363 9.94 -24.40 5.18
N ASN A 364 10.54 -25.07 4.18
CA ASN A 364 11.70 -25.94 4.34
C ASN A 364 13.04 -25.25 4.02
N GLU A 365 13.02 -23.98 3.61
CA GLU A 365 14.25 -23.25 3.29
C GLU A 365 15.00 -22.86 4.57
N PRO A 366 16.32 -23.18 4.68
CA PRO A 366 17.12 -22.84 5.85
C PRO A 366 17.09 -21.32 6.12
N GLY A 367 16.74 -20.94 7.36
CA GLY A 367 16.64 -19.55 7.79
C GLY A 367 15.26 -18.91 7.61
N ILE A 368 14.48 -19.30 6.59
CA ILE A 368 13.06 -18.89 6.49
C ILE A 368 12.25 -19.48 7.64
N GLU A 369 12.51 -20.74 7.99
CA GLU A 369 11.83 -21.42 9.10
C GLU A 369 11.95 -20.66 10.44
N ASP A 370 13.16 -20.23 10.79
CA ASP A 370 13.42 -19.48 12.03
C ASP A 370 12.75 -18.10 12.01
N MET A 371 12.74 -17.45 10.85
CA MET A 371 12.09 -16.16 10.67
C MET A 371 10.56 -16.26 10.75
N VAL A 372 9.95 -17.26 10.11
CA VAL A 372 8.51 -17.52 10.23
C VAL A 372 8.14 -17.85 11.68
N SER A 373 8.99 -18.62 12.38
CA SER A 373 8.81 -18.88 13.81
C SER A 373 8.85 -17.60 14.64
N THR A 374 9.78 -16.69 14.35
CA THR A 374 9.86 -15.37 15.00
C THR A 374 8.61 -14.53 14.73
N ILE A 375 8.10 -14.52 13.49
CA ILE A 375 6.87 -13.82 13.13
C ILE A 375 5.67 -14.40 13.87
N ALA A 376 5.57 -15.73 13.96
CA ALA A 376 4.51 -16.40 14.71
C ALA A 376 4.50 -15.96 16.18
N GLU A 377 5.68 -15.92 16.82
CA GLU A 377 5.82 -15.42 18.19
C GLU A 377 5.41 -13.94 18.31
N MET A 378 5.79 -13.10 17.36
CA MET A 378 5.40 -11.68 17.33
C MET A 378 3.89 -11.47 17.18
N ILE A 379 3.21 -12.34 16.44
CA ILE A 379 1.75 -12.31 16.29
C ILE A 379 1.05 -12.83 17.57
N GLY A 380 1.81 -13.39 18.51
CA GLY A 380 1.32 -13.86 19.81
C GLY A 380 1.03 -15.36 19.86
N PHE A 381 1.61 -16.16 18.96
CA PHE A 381 1.62 -17.62 19.08
C PHE A 381 2.74 -18.04 20.03
N GLU A 382 2.45 -19.00 20.90
CA GLU A 382 3.39 -19.47 21.91
C GLU A 382 3.68 -20.96 21.72
N LYS A 383 4.92 -21.35 21.98
CA LYS A 383 5.29 -22.76 22.09
C LYS A 383 4.54 -23.40 23.26
N LYS A 384 3.89 -24.55 23.03
CA LYS A 384 3.24 -25.35 24.08
C LYS A 384 3.71 -26.80 23.99
N GLY A 385 4.53 -27.21 24.94
CA GLY A 385 5.15 -28.53 24.94
C GLY A 385 6.05 -28.74 23.72
N VAL A 386 5.72 -29.74 22.89
CA VAL A 386 6.47 -30.07 21.66
C VAL A 386 6.04 -29.24 20.44
N VAL A 387 4.89 -28.58 20.50
CA VAL A 387 4.32 -27.81 19.38
C VAL A 387 4.88 -26.40 19.41
N THR A 388 5.48 -25.97 18.29
CA THR A 388 6.11 -24.66 18.16
C THR A 388 5.09 -23.56 17.86
N ALA A 389 5.48 -22.29 18.01
CA ALA A 389 4.64 -21.16 17.63
C ALA A 389 4.29 -21.20 16.12
N LYS A 390 5.26 -21.59 15.28
CA LYS A 390 5.07 -21.80 13.84
C LYS A 390 3.97 -22.82 13.55
N ASP A 391 3.98 -23.96 14.24
CA ASP A 391 2.99 -25.02 14.02
C ASP A 391 1.56 -24.52 14.33
N PHE A 392 1.38 -23.81 15.46
CA PHE A 392 0.08 -23.22 15.79
C PHE A 392 -0.37 -22.17 14.78
N MET A 393 0.55 -21.35 14.29
CA MET A 393 0.27 -20.36 13.26
C MET A 393 -0.16 -21.04 11.95
N LEU A 394 0.53 -22.10 11.52
CA LEU A 394 0.17 -22.85 10.31
C LEU A 394 -1.20 -23.52 10.44
N VAL A 395 -1.53 -24.07 11.61
CA VAL A 395 -2.89 -24.60 11.85
C VAL A 395 -3.95 -23.49 11.67
N ASN A 396 -3.73 -22.31 12.25
CA ASN A 396 -4.66 -21.18 12.09
C ASN A 396 -4.70 -20.67 10.64
N TYR A 397 -3.56 -20.69 9.94
CA TYR A 397 -3.46 -20.34 8.53
C TYR A 397 -4.44 -21.18 7.71
N TYR A 398 -4.36 -22.51 7.80
CA TYR A 398 -5.24 -23.41 7.06
C TYR A 398 -6.70 -23.37 7.55
N GLU A 399 -6.94 -23.21 8.86
CA GLU A 399 -8.29 -23.04 9.41
C GLU A 399 -8.97 -21.77 8.88
N PHE A 400 -8.23 -20.67 8.74
CA PHE A 400 -8.76 -19.44 8.13
C PHE A 400 -9.03 -19.60 6.64
N LEU A 401 -8.21 -20.36 5.92
CA LEU A 401 -8.48 -20.68 4.52
C LEU A 401 -9.80 -21.43 4.39
N GLU A 402 -9.98 -22.52 5.15
CA GLU A 402 -11.22 -23.32 5.09
C GLU A 402 -12.46 -22.50 5.44
N ARG A 403 -12.40 -21.67 6.48
CA ARG A 403 -13.52 -20.83 6.94
C ARG A 403 -13.84 -19.63 6.05
N SER A 404 -12.90 -19.20 5.23
CA SER A 404 -13.11 -18.07 4.31
C SER A 404 -13.69 -18.53 2.97
N ILE A 405 -13.54 -19.81 2.65
CA ILE A 405 -13.96 -20.44 1.40
C ILE A 405 -15.38 -21.03 1.52
N HIS A 406 -15.78 -21.46 2.72
CA HIS A 406 -17.08 -22.07 3.04
C HIS A 406 -17.98 -21.14 3.87
#